data_AF-A0A380WDH9-F1
#
_entry.id   AF-A0A380WDH9-F1
#
_cell.length_a   1.000
_cell.length_b   1.000
_cell.length_c   1.000
_cell.angle_alpha   90.00
_cell.angle_beta   90.00
_cell.angle_gamma   90.00
#
_symmetry.space_group_name_H-M   'P 1'
#
loop_
_entity.id
_entity.type
_entity.pdbx_description
1 polymer ?
#
loop_
_entity_poly.entity_id
_entity_poly.type
_entity_poly.pdbx_seq_one_letter_code
_entity_poly.pdbx_strand_id
1 'polypeptide(L)'
;MFQINDLFQWDRFITPTIIKTFYWLVIALVILSGISGIFGGLLQMAVSPFAGFIMVLMAIAGVIAGVVFSRIAAEFVLIVFRINEHLGAIREQGRTDAQPRF
;
A
#
# COMPACT_ATOMS: atom_id res chain seq x y z
N MET A 1 4.31 7.11 -32.94
CA MET A 1 4.29 8.12 -31.86
C MET A 1 3.49 7.52 -30.72
N PHE A 2 4.11 7.18 -29.59
CA PHE A 2 3.40 6.63 -28.43
C PHE A 2 2.65 7.77 -27.74
N GLN A 3 1.33 7.81 -27.91
CA GLN A 3 0.48 8.82 -27.30
C GLN A 3 0.32 8.50 -25.82
N ILE A 4 0.68 9.46 -24.98
CA ILE A 4 0.60 9.38 -23.51
C ILE A 4 -0.85 9.12 -23.04
N ASN A 5 -1.84 9.36 -23.90
CA ASN A 5 -3.24 9.00 -23.65
C ASN A 5 -3.50 7.48 -23.61
N ASP A 6 -2.71 6.65 -24.29
CA ASP A 6 -2.79 5.18 -24.15
C ASP A 6 -2.21 4.69 -22.82
N LEU A 7 -1.27 5.43 -22.23
CA LEU A 7 -0.76 5.14 -20.88
C LEU A 7 -1.85 5.36 -19.81
N PHE A 8 -2.75 6.34 -20.01
CA PHE A 8 -3.90 6.57 -19.12
C PHE A 8 -5.00 5.51 -19.23
N GLN A 9 -5.13 4.79 -20.36
CA GLN A 9 -6.00 3.61 -20.44
C GLN A 9 -5.35 2.38 -19.80
N TRP A 10 -4.02 2.31 -19.79
CA TRP A 10 -3.25 1.29 -19.09
C TRP A 10 -3.37 1.44 -17.56
N ASP A 11 -3.43 2.67 -17.03
CA ASP A 11 -3.57 2.94 -15.59
C ASP A 11 -4.73 2.21 -14.90
N ARG A 12 -5.89 2.07 -15.56
CA ARG A 12 -7.05 1.38 -14.96
C ARG A 12 -6.79 -0.12 -14.72
N PHE A 13 -5.97 -0.76 -15.56
CA PHE A 13 -5.58 -2.17 -15.40
C PHE A 13 -4.27 -2.36 -14.62
N ILE A 14 -3.35 -1.39 -14.71
CA ILE A 14 -2.14 -1.34 -13.89
C ILE A 14 -2.48 -1.22 -12.41
N THR A 15 -3.40 -0.30 -12.09
CA THR A 15 -3.76 0.08 -10.72
C THR A 15 -3.99 -1.13 -9.80
N PRO A 16 -4.90 -2.08 -10.11
CA PRO A 16 -5.15 -3.22 -9.23
C PRO A 16 -3.91 -4.12 -9.04
N THR A 17 -3.06 -4.24 -10.06
CA THR A 17 -1.83 -5.04 -10.00
C THR A 17 -0.73 -4.34 -9.20
N ILE A 18 -0.54 -3.03 -9.40
CA ILE A 18 0.45 -2.23 -8.68
C ILE A 18 0.16 -2.20 -7.19
N ILE A 19 -1.09 -2.02 -6.77
CA ILE A 19 -1.44 -1.96 -5.35
C ILE A 19 -1.08 -3.26 -4.62
N LYS A 20 -1.32 -4.42 -5.26
CA LYS A 20 -0.94 -5.72 -4.70
C LYS A 20 0.58 -5.86 -4.54
N THR A 21 1.35 -5.43 -5.53
CA THR A 21 2.82 -5.42 -5.48
C THR A 21 3.33 -4.46 -4.40
N PHE A 22 2.74 -3.28 -4.30
CA PHE A 22 3.11 -2.27 -3.30
C PHE A 22 2.81 -2.74 -1.87
N TYR A 23 1.67 -3.39 -1.66
CA TYR A 23 1.33 -4.01 -0.37
C TYR A 23 2.39 -5.03 0.07
N TRP A 24 2.80 -5.93 -0.83
CA TRP A 24 3.86 -6.90 -0.53
C TRP A 24 5.21 -6.24 -0.25
N LEU A 25 5.54 -5.18 -0.99
CA LEU A 25 6.75 -4.40 -0.78
C LEU A 25 6.76 -3.72 0.59
N VAL A 26 5.64 -3.12 1.02
CA VAL A 26 5.51 -2.50 2.34
C VAL A 26 5.63 -3.55 3.44
N ILE A 27 4.97 -4.71 3.30
CA ILE A 27 5.12 -5.82 4.26
C ILE A 27 6.57 -6.27 4.37
N ALA A 28 7.26 -6.47 3.24
CA ALA A 28 8.67 -6.83 3.24
C ALA A 28 9.53 -5.78 3.95
N LEU A 29 9.27 -4.49 3.72
CA LEU A 29 9.98 -3.39 4.36
C LEU A 29 9.71 -3.33 5.87
N VAL A 30 8.48 -3.58 6.31
CA VAL A 30 8.13 -3.67 7.75
C VAL A 30 8.86 -4.82 8.41
N ILE A 31 8.92 -5.99 7.77
CA ILE A 31 9.65 -7.16 8.30
C ILE A 31 11.15 -6.88 8.37
N LEU A 32 11.74 -6.34 7.30
CA LEU A 32 13.16 -5.96 7.25
C LEU A 32 13.49 -4.92 8.33
N SER A 33 12.65 -3.90 8.49
CA SER A 33 12.80 -2.87 9.51
C SER A 33 12.71 -3.48 10.91
N GLY A 34 11.78 -4.40 11.12
CA GLY A 34 11.64 -5.18 12.35
C GLY A 34 12.89 -5.97 12.72
N ILE A 35 13.40 -6.75 11.77
CA ILE A 35 14.62 -7.53 11.93
C ILE A 35 15.78 -6.59 12.26
N SER A 36 15.94 -5.49 11.51
CA SER A 36 16.99 -4.51 11.76
C SER A 36 16.89 -3.86 13.14
N GLY A 37 15.66 -3.59 13.62
CA GLY A 37 15.39 -3.06 14.95
C GLY A 37 15.72 -4.06 16.06
N ILE A 38 15.45 -5.35 15.85
CA ILE A 38 15.83 -6.41 16.79
C ILE A 38 17.35 -6.52 16.88
N PHE A 39 18.06 -6.57 15.75
CA PHE A 39 19.52 -6.59 15.73
C PHE A 39 20.11 -5.32 16.38
N GLY A 40 19.55 -4.14 16.10
CA GLY A 40 19.94 -2.89 16.73
C GLY A 40 19.74 -2.91 18.25
N GLY A 41 18.61 -3.45 18.72
CA GLY A 41 18.33 -3.63 20.14
C GLY A 41 19.31 -4.60 20.82
N LEU A 42 19.64 -5.71 20.18
CA LEU A 42 20.65 -6.66 20.68
C LEU A 42 22.03 -6.01 20.79
N LEU A 43 22.46 -5.24 19.78
CA LEU A 43 23.74 -4.52 19.84
C LEU A 43 23.76 -3.48 20.96
N GLN A 44 22.64 -2.80 21.19
CA GLN A 44 22.51 -1.85 22.30
C GLN A 44 22.57 -2.50 23.68
N MET A 45 22.26 -3.79 23.80
CA MET A 45 22.43 -4.51 25.07
C MET A 45 23.89 -4.60 25.50
N ALA A 46 24.85 -4.53 24.57
CA ALA A 46 26.28 -4.52 24.89
C ALA A 46 26.73 -3.24 25.60
N VAL A 47 26.00 -2.12 25.40
CA VAL A 47 26.26 -0.84 26.07
C VAL A 47 25.35 -0.69 27.28
N SER A 48 24.06 -0.96 27.12
CA SER A 48 23.06 -0.89 28.19
C SER A 48 22.01 -1.99 28.02
N PRO A 49 22.10 -3.07 28.81
CA PRO A 49 21.19 -4.22 28.68
C PRO A 49 19.70 -3.84 28.77
N PHE A 50 19.35 -2.91 29.66
CA PHE A 50 17.97 -2.48 29.87
C PHE A 50 17.40 -1.70 28.66
N ALA A 51 18.17 -0.77 28.08
CA ALA A 51 17.70 0.00 26.93
C ALA A 51 17.61 -0.87 25.67
N GLY A 52 18.57 -1.79 25.48
CA GLY A 52 18.52 -2.77 24.40
C GLY A 52 17.28 -3.67 24.48
N PHE A 53 16.92 -4.12 25.69
CA PHE A 53 15.70 -4.92 25.89
C PHE A 53 14.42 -4.16 25.51
N ILE A 54 14.29 -2.89 25.94
CA ILE A 54 13.16 -2.05 25.55
C ILE A 54 13.12 -1.85 24.04
N MET A 55 14.26 -1.60 23.39
CA MET A 55 14.31 -1.46 21.93
C MET A 55 13.82 -2.70 21.20
N VAL A 56 14.20 -3.90 21.64
CA VAL A 56 13.73 -5.15 21.02
C VAL A 56 12.21 -5.29 21.16
N LEU A 57 11.65 -5.00 22.34
CA LEU A 57 10.20 -5.02 22.55
C LEU A 57 9.49 -4.00 21.65
N MET A 58 10.03 -2.80 21.53
CA MET A 58 9.49 -1.75 20.65
C MET A 58 9.61 -2.14 19.17
N ALA A 59 10.67 -2.84 18.77
CA ALA A 59 10.81 -3.34 17.40
C ALA A 59 9.74 -4.40 17.08
N ILE A 60 9.49 -5.35 17.98
CA ILE A 60 8.43 -6.35 17.82
C ILE A 60 7.05 -5.69 17.76
N ALA A 61 6.76 -4.78 18.70
CA ALA A 61 5.52 -4.02 18.71
C ALA A 61 5.37 -3.18 17.43
N GLY A 62 6.47 -2.58 16.96
CA GLY A 62 6.54 -1.80 15.73
C GLY A 62 6.27 -2.62 14.48
N VAL A 63 6.72 -3.87 14.41
CA VAL A 63 6.37 -4.79 13.30
C VAL A 63 4.88 -5.07 13.30
N ILE A 64 4.30 -5.41 14.45
CA ILE A 64 2.87 -5.71 14.55
C ILE A 64 2.05 -4.49 14.13
N ALA A 65 2.38 -3.32 14.69
CA ALA A 65 1.74 -2.06 14.34
C ALA A 65 1.92 -1.72 12.85
N GLY A 66 3.12 -1.92 12.30
CA GLY A 66 3.43 -1.68 10.90
C GLY A 66 2.65 -2.58 9.96
N VAL A 67 2.48 -3.87 10.29
CA VAL A 67 1.66 -4.79 9.51
C VAL A 67 0.19 -4.38 9.54
N VAL A 68 -0.36 -4.08 10.72
CA VAL A 68 -1.75 -3.61 10.85
C VAL A 68 -1.95 -2.30 10.08
N PHE A 69 -1.05 -1.33 10.24
CA PHE A 69 -1.10 -0.06 9.54
C PHE A 69 -1.03 -0.24 8.01
N SER A 70 -0.16 -1.14 7.53
CA SER A 70 -0.05 -1.44 6.10
C SER A 70 -1.34 -1.99 5.51
N ARG A 71 -2.10 -2.78 6.29
CA ARG A 71 -3.43 -3.29 5.89
C ARG A 71 -4.43 -2.16 5.75
N ILE A 72 -4.52 -1.30 6.76
CA ILE A 72 -5.43 -0.16 6.76
C ILE A 72 -5.13 0.77 5.58
N ALA A 73 -3.84 1.08 5.34
CA ALA A 73 -3.41 1.91 4.22
C ALA A 73 -3.74 1.26 2.87
N ALA A 74 -3.48 -0.04 2.70
CA ALA A 74 -3.78 -0.76 1.46
C ALA A 74 -5.29 -0.81 1.17
N GLU A 75 -6.13 -1.06 2.17
CA GLU A 75 -7.59 -1.02 2.04
C GLU A 75 -8.09 0.37 1.67
N PHE A 76 -7.56 1.42 2.31
CA PHE A 76 -7.92 2.80 1.98
C PHE A 76 -7.61 3.15 0.52
N VAL A 77 -6.41 2.80 0.05
CA VAL A 77 -6.01 3.00 -1.35
C VAL A 77 -6.93 2.24 -2.29
N LEU A 78 -7.24 0.98 -2.01
CA LEU A 78 -8.16 0.18 -2.83
C LEU A 78 -9.58 0.78 -2.90
N ILE A 79 -10.10 1.30 -1.79
CA ILE A 79 -11.42 1.94 -1.74
C ILE A 79 -11.44 3.18 -2.62
N VAL A 80 -10.42 4.04 -2.53
CA VAL A 80 -10.32 5.26 -3.36
C VAL A 80 -10.31 4.91 -4.85
N PHE A 81 -9.52 3.90 -5.24
CA PHE A 81 -9.50 3.45 -6.62
C PHE A 81 -10.83 2.85 -7.08
N ARG A 82 -11.46 2.03 -6.24
CA ARG A 82 -12.78 1.46 -6.53
C ARG A 82 -13.83 2.55 -6.76
N ILE A 83 -13.81 3.63 -5.98
CA ILE A 83 -14.72 4.77 -6.16
C ILE A 83 -14.49 5.44 -7.53
N ASN A 84 -13.23 5.66 -7.93
CA ASN A 84 -12.89 6.24 -9.23
C ASN A 84 -13.47 5.41 -10.39
N GLU A 85 -13.31 4.09 -10.32
CA GLU A 85 -13.85 3.19 -11.35
C GLU A 85 -15.38 3.22 -11.45
N HIS A 86 -16.08 3.28 -10.31
CA HIS A 86 -17.55 3.37 -10.30
C HIS A 86 -18.06 4.68 -10.90
N LEU A 87 -17.40 5.81 -10.60
CA LEU A 87 -17.76 7.11 -11.16
C LEU A 87 -17.51 7.18 -12.68
N GLY A 88 -16.46 6.52 -13.16
CA GLY A 88 -16.19 6.36 -14.59
C GLY A 88 -17.31 5.61 -15.32
N ALA A 89 -17.85 4.54 -14.72
CA ALA A 89 -18.94 3.76 -15.31
C ALA A 89 -20.26 4.54 -15.42
N ILE A 90 -20.59 5.38 -14.42
CA ILE A 90 -21.80 6.21 -14.43
C ILE A 90 -21.74 7.27 -15.54
N ARG A 91 -20.56 7.85 -15.79
CA ARG A 91 -20.35 8.81 -16.88
C ARG A 91 -20.58 8.18 -18.27
N GLU A 92 -20.15 6.93 -18.45
CA GLU A 92 -20.33 6.17 -19.70
C GLU A 92 -21.82 5.85 -19.95
N GLN A 93 -22.56 5.44 -18.91
CA GLN A 93 -24.00 5.16 -18.98
C GLN A 93 -24.80 6.43 -19.34
N GLY A 94 -24.56 7.55 -18.66
CA GLY A 94 -25.24 8.81 -18.95
C GLY A 94 -24.98 9.36 -20.37
N ARG A 95 -23.86 8.99 -21.00
CA ARG A 95 -23.57 9.34 -22.41
C ARG A 95 -24.28 8.45 -23.41
N THR A 96 -24.56 7.19 -23.05
CA THR A 96 -25.28 6.23 -23.89
C THR A 96 -26.79 6.56 -23.94
N ASP A 97 -27.37 7.01 -22.83
CA ASP A 97 -28.78 7.40 -22.75
C ASP A 97 -29.08 8.73 -23.47
N ALA A 98 -28.07 9.57 -23.68
CA ALA A 98 -28.18 10.82 -24.42
C ALA A 98 -28.07 10.67 -25.95
N GLN A 99 -27.77 9.47 -26.44
CA GLN A 99 -27.69 9.20 -27.88
C GLN A 99 -29.07 8.73 -28.38
N PRO A 100 -29.70 9.44 -29.33
CA PRO A 100 -31.03 9.06 -29.80
C PRO A 100 -30.96 7.70 -30.50
N ARG A 101 -31.78 6.76 -30.01
CA ARG A 101 -31.95 5.42 -30.59
C ARG A 101 -32.71 5.57 -31.91
N PHE A 102 -31.98 5.74 -33.00
CA PHE A 102 -32.49 5.58 -34.36
C PHE A 102 -32.07 4.21 -34.89
#